data_AF-A0A378M9A2-F1
#
_entry.id   AF-A0A378M9A2-F1
#
_cell.length_a   1.000
_cell.length_b   1.000
_cell.length_c   1.000
_cell.angle_alpha   90.00
_cell.angle_beta   90.00
_cell.angle_gamma   90.00
#
_symmetry.space_group_name_H-M   'P 1'
#
loop_
_entity.id
_entity.type
_entity.pdbx_description
1 polymer ?
#
loop_
_entity_poly.entity_id
_entity_poly.type
_entity_poly.pdbx_seq_one_letter_code
_entity_poly.pdbx_strand_id
1 'polypeptide(L)'
;MSKEETGKKWALIAIMLGAFLSLLDTTIVNVALPDIGRVLKTSSQTIEWVISGYALAFGLVLITAGRLGDKFGRKPLYIIGVALFLLMSITAGFATSGTSLIISRVVQGLAAGLFFPQINATIMDLYQGPKLAKVFGILGAVIGVATAIGPLTGGLLINTFGADDGWRWVFLLMSLLLLSH
;
A
#
# COMPACT_ATOMS: atom_id res chain seq x y z
N MET A 1 -8.20 -25.92 17.64
CA MET A 1 -7.09 -25.06 17.20
C MET A 1 -6.49 -24.41 18.43
N SER A 2 -5.18 -24.52 18.66
CA SER A 2 -4.57 -23.89 19.85
C SER A 2 -4.59 -22.36 19.72
N LYS A 3 -4.59 -21.62 20.84
CA LYS A 3 -4.52 -20.14 20.82
C LYS A 3 -3.33 -19.63 19.99
N GLU A 4 -2.22 -20.36 20.02
CA GLU A 4 -1.02 -20.05 19.25
C GLU A 4 -1.23 -20.20 17.73
N GLU A 5 -1.92 -21.24 17.29
CA GLU A 5 -2.24 -21.47 15.89
C GLU A 5 -3.21 -20.41 15.34
N THR A 6 -4.19 -19.99 16.15
CA THR A 6 -5.08 -18.87 15.82
C THR A 6 -4.32 -17.56 15.64
N GLY A 7 -3.37 -17.25 16.53
CA GLY A 7 -2.54 -16.04 16.44
C GLY A 7 -1.70 -16.00 15.16
N LYS A 8 -1.10 -17.14 14.77
CA LYS A 8 -0.31 -17.27 13.54
C LYS A 8 -1.16 -17.04 12.28
N LYS A 9 -2.40 -17.53 12.26
CA LYS A 9 -3.33 -17.30 11.15
C LYS A 9 -3.72 -15.83 11.00
N TRP A 10 -4.06 -15.16 12.11
CA TRP A 10 -4.40 -13.73 12.07
C TRP A 10 -3.22 -12.86 11.66
N ALA A 11 -2.00 -13.17 12.13
CA ALA A 11 -0.80 -12.48 11.70
C ALA A 11 -0.58 -12.63 10.20
N LEU A 12 -0.74 -13.84 9.65
CA LEU A 12 -0.61 -14.09 8.21
C LEU A 12 -1.66 -13.31 7.41
N ILE A 13 -2.93 -13.33 7.82
CA ILE A 13 -4.00 -12.57 7.15
C ILE A 13 -3.67 -11.08 7.16
N ALA A 14 -3.27 -10.55 8.32
CA ALA A 14 -2.95 -9.13 8.46
C ALA A 14 -1.84 -8.71 7.50
N ILE A 15 -0.71 -9.43 7.44
CA ILE A 15 0.40 -9.08 6.56
C ILE A 15 0.07 -9.27 5.07
N MET A 16 -0.77 -10.25 4.72
CA MET A 16 -1.25 -10.44 3.34
C MET A 16 -2.14 -9.28 2.90
N LEU A 17 -3.01 -8.79 3.79
CA LEU A 17 -3.81 -7.60 3.52
C LEU A 17 -2.93 -6.36 3.31
N GLY A 18 -1.88 -6.17 4.12
CA GLY A 18 -0.94 -5.06 3.90
C GLY A 18 -0.22 -5.13 2.55
N ALA A 19 0.23 -6.31 2.13
CA ALA A 19 0.79 -6.51 0.80
C ALA A 19 -0.22 -6.17 -0.29
N PHE A 20 -1.44 -6.72 -0.18
CA PHE A 20 -2.51 -6.48 -1.14
C PHE A 20 -2.83 -4.99 -1.27
N LEU A 21 -3.02 -4.29 -0.16
CA LEU A 21 -3.37 -2.86 -0.15
C LEU A 21 -2.29 -1.99 -0.77
N SER A 22 -1.02 -2.23 -0.44
CA SER A 22 0.11 -1.45 -1.00
C SER A 22 0.19 -1.56 -2.53
N LEU A 23 0.03 -2.80 -3.03
CA LEU A 23 0.12 -3.08 -4.46
C LEU A 23 -1.13 -2.60 -5.19
N LEU A 24 -2.31 -2.77 -4.58
CA LEU A 24 -3.56 -2.28 -5.13
C LEU A 24 -3.51 -0.75 -5.25
N ASP A 25 -3.11 -0.03 -4.21
CA ASP A 25 -2.95 1.45 -4.25
C ASP A 25 -2.05 1.89 -5.42
N THR A 26 -0.85 1.33 -5.52
CA THR A 26 0.10 1.74 -6.57
C THR A 26 -0.45 1.49 -7.97
N THR A 27 -1.16 0.37 -8.17
CA THR A 27 -1.72 0.01 -9.48
C THR A 27 -2.95 0.84 -9.85
N ILE A 28 -3.84 1.10 -8.90
CA ILE A 28 -5.01 1.94 -9.14
C ILE A 28 -4.58 3.40 -9.41
N VAL A 29 -3.61 3.92 -8.66
CA VAL A 29 -3.10 5.30 -8.84
C VAL A 29 -2.55 5.50 -10.25
N ASN A 30 -1.83 4.52 -10.81
CA ASN A 30 -1.32 4.60 -12.18
C ASN A 30 -2.42 4.76 -13.24
N VAL A 31 -3.59 4.15 -13.02
CA VAL A 31 -4.75 4.31 -13.90
C VAL A 31 -5.37 5.70 -13.77
N ALA A 32 -5.31 6.30 -12.59
CA ALA A 32 -5.91 7.61 -12.31
C ALA A 32 -5.05 8.81 -12.72
N LEU A 33 -3.77 8.62 -13.05
CA LEU A 33 -2.85 9.73 -13.34
C LEU A 33 -3.32 10.70 -14.43
N PRO A 34 -3.91 10.25 -15.56
CA PRO A 34 -4.40 11.17 -16.58
C PRO A 34 -5.49 12.11 -16.04
N ASP A 35 -6.43 11.57 -15.26
CA ASP A 35 -7.51 12.35 -14.64
C ASP A 35 -6.99 13.30 -13.57
N ILE A 36 -6.05 12.84 -12.73
CA ILE A 36 -5.36 13.69 -11.74
C ILE A 36 -4.69 14.88 -12.43
N GLY A 37 -3.96 14.63 -13.53
CA GLY A 37 -3.28 15.65 -14.33
C GLY A 37 -4.24 16.71 -14.85
N ARG A 38 -5.34 16.25 -15.45
CA ARG A 38 -6.40 17.09 -16.01
C ARG A 38 -7.12 17.92 -14.95
N VAL A 39 -7.54 17.31 -13.85
CA VAL A 39 -8.35 17.96 -12.80
C VAL A 39 -7.52 18.96 -12.00
N LEU A 40 -6.30 18.57 -11.59
CA LEU A 40 -5.41 19.45 -10.84
C LEU A 40 -4.67 20.47 -11.73
N LYS A 41 -4.86 20.41 -13.05
CA LYS A 41 -4.19 21.25 -14.05
C LYS A 41 -2.67 21.31 -13.85
N THR A 42 -2.06 20.16 -13.56
CA THR A 42 -0.65 20.07 -13.18
C THR A 42 0.22 19.63 -14.35
N SER A 43 1.53 19.90 -14.28
CA SER A 43 2.47 19.52 -15.33
C SER A 43 2.73 18.01 -15.36
N SER A 44 3.18 17.48 -16.50
CA SER A 44 3.62 16.08 -16.62
C SER A 44 4.74 15.73 -15.64
N GLN A 45 5.61 16.70 -15.33
CA GLN A 45 6.67 16.53 -14.34
C GLN A 45 6.10 16.27 -12.94
N THR A 46 5.02 16.96 -12.55
CA THR A 46 4.36 16.68 -11.26
C THR A 46 3.76 15.27 -11.24
N ILE A 47 3.12 14.85 -12.33
CA ILE A 47 2.54 13.50 -12.44
C ILE A 47 3.62 12.42 -12.36
N GLU A 48 4.79 12.64 -12.94
CA GLU A 48 5.92 11.73 -12.79
C GLU A 48 6.35 11.58 -11.33
N TRP A 49 6.43 12.69 -10.58
CA TRP A 49 6.78 12.70 -9.16
C TRP A 49 5.78 11.96 -8.25
N VAL A 50 4.51 11.83 -8.66
CA VAL A 50 3.49 11.05 -7.94
C VAL A 50 3.86 9.56 -7.88
N ILE A 51 4.48 9.03 -8.94
CA ILE A 51 4.95 7.63 -9.02
C ILE A 51 6.38 7.52 -8.50
N SER A 52 7.30 8.32 -9.06
CA SER A 52 8.73 8.19 -8.80
C SER A 52 9.05 8.59 -7.36
N GLY A 53 8.42 9.64 -6.82
CA GLY A 53 8.59 10.06 -5.43
C GLY A 53 8.17 8.97 -4.43
N TYR A 54 7.07 8.26 -4.70
CA TYR A 54 6.65 7.10 -3.92
C TYR A 54 7.71 6.00 -3.96
N ALA A 55 8.17 5.61 -5.16
CA ALA A 55 9.13 4.53 -5.34
C ALA A 55 10.50 4.84 -4.70
N LEU A 56 10.97 6.08 -4.84
CA LEU A 56 12.22 6.55 -4.24
C LEU A 56 12.15 6.50 -2.71
N ALA A 57 11.07 7.05 -2.13
CA ALA A 57 10.83 7.03 -0.70
C ALA A 57 10.74 5.60 -0.14
N PHE A 58 10.01 4.74 -0.82
CA PHE A 58 9.92 3.31 -0.51
C PHE A 58 11.31 2.67 -0.47
N GLY A 59 12.09 2.82 -1.55
CA GLY A 59 13.41 2.21 -1.67
C GLY A 59 14.41 2.72 -0.62
N LEU A 60 14.35 4.01 -0.28
CA LEU A 60 15.23 4.65 0.71
C LEU A 60 15.08 4.04 2.11
N VAL A 61 13.84 3.73 2.51
CA VAL A 61 13.54 3.25 3.87
C VAL A 61 13.51 1.72 3.94
N LEU A 62 13.34 1.01 2.82
CA LEU A 62 13.15 -0.44 2.79
C LEU A 62 14.23 -1.21 3.58
N ILE A 63 15.51 -0.91 3.31
CA ILE A 63 16.64 -1.63 3.93
C ILE A 63 16.75 -1.30 5.42
N THR A 64 16.59 -0.02 5.77
CA THR A 64 16.73 0.44 7.16
C THR A 64 15.55 -0.03 8.01
N ALA A 65 14.34 -0.05 7.47
CA ALA A 65 13.14 -0.57 8.14
C ALA A 65 13.23 -2.07 8.44
N GLY A 66 13.84 -2.87 7.56
CA GLY A 66 14.11 -4.29 7.86
C GLY A 66 14.95 -4.45 9.13
N ARG A 67 16.08 -3.74 9.21
CA ARG A 67 16.95 -3.72 10.40
C ARG A 67 16.26 -3.17 11.64
N LEU A 68 15.43 -2.13 11.45
CA LEU A 68 14.66 -1.54 12.53
C LEU A 68 13.66 -2.56 13.12
N GLY A 69 13.05 -3.38 12.26
CA GLY A 69 12.12 -4.44 12.67
C GLY A 69 12.79 -5.55 13.47
N ASP A 70 14.01 -5.91 13.10
CA ASP A 70 14.80 -6.89 13.86
C ASP A 70 15.20 -6.37 15.24
N LYS A 71 15.44 -5.05 15.38
CA LYS A 71 15.82 -4.43 16.66
C LYS A 71 14.64 -4.09 17.57
N PHE A 72 13.57 -3.52 17.02
CA PHE A 72 12.45 -2.97 17.78
C PHE A 72 11.18 -3.84 17.73
N GLY A 73 11.22 -4.94 16.98
CA GLY A 73 10.09 -5.83 16.76
C GLY A 73 9.30 -5.47 15.51
N ARG A 74 8.82 -6.51 14.83
CA ARG A 74 8.17 -6.43 13.51
C ARG A 74 6.74 -5.91 13.57
N LYS A 75 5.98 -6.36 14.57
CA LYS A 75 4.57 -5.98 14.79
C LYS A 75 4.34 -4.47 14.93
N PRO A 76 5.05 -3.73 15.81
CA PRO A 76 4.81 -2.28 15.95
C PRO A 76 5.15 -1.52 14.67
N LEU A 77 6.25 -1.85 13.99
CA LEU A 77 6.61 -1.20 12.72
C LEU A 77 5.60 -1.49 11.61
N TYR A 78 5.11 -2.73 11.54
CA TYR A 78 4.06 -3.09 10.60
C TYR A 78 2.80 -2.25 10.83
N ILE A 79 2.32 -2.16 12.08
CA ILE A 79 1.12 -1.41 12.43
C ILE A 79 1.30 0.09 12.15
N ILE A 80 2.43 0.68 12.56
CA ILE A 80 2.72 2.10 12.33
C ILE A 80 2.79 2.39 10.83
N GLY A 81 3.47 1.54 10.07
CA GLY A 81 3.59 1.71 8.63
C GLY A 81 2.24 1.61 7.92
N VAL A 82 1.40 0.63 8.26
CA VAL A 82 0.06 0.51 7.67
C VAL A 82 -0.82 1.69 8.08
N ALA A 83 -0.81 2.10 9.35
CA ALA A 83 -1.59 3.24 9.80
C ALA A 83 -1.19 4.54 9.08
N LEU A 84 0.11 4.80 8.97
CA LEU A 84 0.64 5.96 8.24
C LEU A 84 0.29 5.88 6.75
N PHE A 85 0.39 4.71 6.13
CA PHE A 85 0.03 4.50 4.74
C PHE A 85 -1.44 4.86 4.48
N LEU A 86 -2.34 4.39 5.33
CA LEU A 86 -3.78 4.65 5.20
C LEU A 86 -4.12 6.12 5.47
N LEU A 87 -3.48 6.75 6.46
CA LEU A 87 -3.62 8.19 6.70
C LEU A 87 -3.16 9.03 5.50
N MET A 88 -2.03 8.65 4.88
CA MET A 88 -1.55 9.35 3.69
C MET A 88 -2.39 9.08 2.45
N SER A 89 -3.08 7.95 2.39
CA SER A 89 -4.07 7.69 1.36
C SER A 89 -5.27 8.65 1.51
N ILE A 90 -5.75 8.88 2.74
CA ILE A 90 -6.82 9.88 2.98
C ILE A 90 -6.38 11.28 2.51
N THR A 91 -5.18 11.73 2.89
CA THR A 91 -4.70 13.06 2.50
C THR A 91 -4.48 13.19 1.00
N ALA A 92 -4.05 12.12 0.31
CA ALA A 92 -3.99 12.07 -1.15
C ALA A 92 -5.37 12.16 -1.81
N GLY A 93 -6.38 11.48 -1.26
CA GLY A 93 -7.76 11.56 -1.74
C GLY A 93 -8.38 12.96 -1.62
N PHE A 94 -7.95 13.74 -0.62
CA PHE A 94 -8.36 15.14 -0.43
C PHE A 94 -7.39 16.16 -1.02
N ALA A 95 -6.39 15.73 -1.81
CA ALA A 95 -5.42 16.64 -2.39
C ALA A 95 -6.09 17.67 -3.33
N THR A 96 -5.76 18.95 -3.14
CA THR A 96 -6.28 20.07 -3.95
C THR A 96 -5.24 20.62 -4.92
N SER A 97 -3.99 20.13 -4.88
CA SER A 97 -2.91 20.53 -5.77
C SER A 97 -1.95 19.38 -6.05
N GLY A 98 -1.21 19.48 -7.16
CA GLY A 98 -0.18 18.49 -7.50
C GLY A 98 0.89 18.34 -6.43
N THR A 99 1.29 19.45 -5.79
CA THR A 99 2.29 19.44 -4.71
C THR A 99 1.80 18.70 -3.46
N SER A 100 0.56 18.95 -3.01
CA SER A 100 0.04 18.24 -1.83
C SER A 100 -0.15 16.74 -2.11
N LEU A 101 -0.49 16.38 -3.34
CA LEU A 101 -0.53 14.99 -3.78
C LEU A 101 0.87 14.35 -3.75
N ILE A 102 1.90 14.99 -4.32
CA ILE A 102 3.27 14.48 -4.29
C ILE A 102 3.74 14.25 -2.85
N ILE A 103 3.55 15.24 -1.95
CA ILE A 103 3.93 15.09 -0.54
C ILE A 103 3.22 13.87 0.06
N SER A 104 1.93 13.72 -0.22
CA SER A 104 1.15 12.59 0.29
C SER A 104 1.72 11.26 -0.18
N ARG A 105 2.05 11.17 -1.47
CA ARG A 105 2.62 9.97 -2.11
C ARG A 105 4.02 9.65 -1.62
N VAL A 106 4.88 10.65 -1.44
CA VAL A 106 6.23 10.46 -0.90
C VAL A 106 6.15 9.86 0.50
N VAL A 107 5.34 10.46 1.39
CA VAL A 107 5.19 9.95 2.76
C VAL A 107 4.51 8.57 2.77
N GLN A 108 3.55 8.33 1.86
CA GLN A 108 2.93 7.02 1.69
C GLN A 108 3.95 5.97 1.23
N GLY A 109 4.91 6.33 0.37
CA GLY A 109 6.03 5.48 -0.03
C GLY A 109 6.96 5.14 1.14
N LEU A 110 7.28 6.11 2.00
CA LEU A 110 8.02 5.86 3.25
C LEU A 110 7.28 4.86 4.14
N ALA A 111 5.96 5.04 4.28
CA ALA A 111 5.11 4.16 5.08
C ALA A 111 5.10 2.73 4.53
N ALA A 112 4.94 2.57 3.21
CA ALA A 112 5.05 1.29 2.53
C ALA A 112 6.43 0.65 2.73
N GLY A 113 7.50 1.42 2.60
CA GLY A 113 8.87 0.96 2.85
C GLY A 113 9.10 0.51 4.30
N LEU A 114 8.35 1.06 5.25
CA LEU A 114 8.42 0.69 6.67
C LEU A 114 7.81 -0.69 6.96
N PHE A 115 6.61 -0.97 6.45
CA PHE A 115 5.88 -2.21 6.78
C PHE A 115 6.20 -3.38 5.84
N PHE A 116 6.58 -3.13 4.58
CA PHE A 116 6.76 -4.21 3.60
C PHE A 116 7.88 -5.22 3.98
N PRO A 117 9.05 -4.80 4.50
CA PRO A 117 10.07 -5.73 5.01
C PRO A 117 9.53 -6.62 6.12
N GLN A 118 8.63 -6.09 6.96
CA GLN A 118 8.07 -6.82 8.10
C GLN A 118 7.20 -7.98 7.64
N ILE A 119 6.55 -7.89 6.47
CA ILE A 119 5.76 -8.97 5.87
C ILE A 119 6.65 -10.19 5.62
N ASN A 120 7.74 -9.99 4.87
CA ASN A 120 8.67 -11.07 4.52
C ASN A 120 9.32 -11.67 5.76
N ALA A 121 9.74 -10.80 6.68
CA ALA A 121 10.40 -11.19 7.89
C ALA A 121 9.44 -12.01 8.79
N THR A 122 8.22 -11.53 9.03
CA THR A 122 7.20 -12.28 9.80
C THR A 122 6.87 -13.63 9.16
N ILE A 123 6.83 -13.75 7.83
CA ILE A 123 6.66 -15.06 7.17
C ILE A 123 7.80 -16.03 7.56
N MET A 124 9.05 -15.55 7.55
CA MET A 124 10.22 -16.35 7.91
C MET A 124 10.27 -16.72 9.40
N ASP A 125 9.67 -15.92 10.29
CA ASP A 125 9.54 -16.30 11.72
C ASP A 125 8.48 -17.37 11.94
N LEU A 126 7.37 -17.29 11.20
CA LEU A 126 6.20 -18.12 11.46
C LEU A 126 6.25 -19.49 10.77
N TYR A 127 7.00 -19.60 9.67
CA TYR A 127 7.00 -20.79 8.82
C TYR A 127 8.43 -21.24 8.49
N GLN A 128 8.62 -22.55 8.42
CA GLN A 128 9.90 -23.19 8.08
C GLN A 128 9.67 -24.36 7.12
N GLY A 129 10.75 -24.81 6.47
CA GLY A 129 10.74 -25.96 5.56
C GLY A 129 9.75 -25.79 4.39
N PRO A 130 9.09 -26.87 3.92
CA PRO A 130 8.21 -26.82 2.76
C PRO A 130 7.02 -25.85 2.88
N LYS A 131 6.57 -25.54 4.11
CA LYS A 131 5.48 -24.58 4.35
C LYS A 131 5.89 -23.16 4.00
N LEU A 132 7.17 -22.80 4.15
CA LEU A 132 7.67 -21.46 3.84
C LEU A 132 7.48 -21.13 2.36
N ALA A 133 7.88 -22.04 1.47
CA ALA A 133 7.69 -21.89 0.02
C ALA A 133 6.20 -21.74 -0.35
N LYS A 134 5.31 -22.50 0.29
CA LYS A 134 3.86 -22.37 0.09
C LYS A 134 3.34 -20.99 0.47
N VAL A 135 3.80 -20.43 1.60
CA VAL A 135 3.36 -19.11 2.07
C VAL A 135 3.90 -17.99 1.17
N PHE A 136 5.14 -18.09 0.69
CA PHE A 136 5.64 -17.16 -0.35
C PHE A 136 4.89 -17.30 -1.68
N GLY A 137 4.47 -18.51 -2.05
CA GLY A 137 3.57 -18.72 -3.20
C GLY A 137 2.24 -17.99 -3.04
N ILE A 138 1.66 -18.01 -1.83
CA ILE A 138 0.45 -17.25 -1.50
C ILE A 138 0.72 -15.75 -1.59
N LEU A 139 1.83 -15.26 -1.03
CA LEU A 139 2.22 -13.85 -1.14
C LEU A 139 2.31 -13.42 -2.61
N GLY A 140 2.98 -14.23 -3.45
CA GLY A 140 3.08 -13.99 -4.89
C GLY A 140 1.70 -13.95 -5.58
N ALA A 141 0.80 -14.86 -5.21
CA ALA A 141 -0.58 -14.84 -5.70
C ALA A 141 -1.34 -13.59 -5.26
N VAL A 142 -1.22 -13.16 -4.01
CA VAL A 142 -1.83 -11.92 -3.50
C VAL A 142 -1.33 -10.70 -4.27
N ILE A 143 -0.02 -10.62 -4.52
CA ILE A 143 0.59 -9.56 -5.33
C ILE A 143 0.04 -9.60 -6.75
N GLY A 144 0.03 -10.77 -7.40
CA GLY A 144 -0.49 -10.93 -8.76
C GLY A 144 -1.96 -10.52 -8.89
N VAL A 145 -2.80 -10.93 -7.93
CA VAL A 145 -4.22 -10.55 -7.88
C VAL A 145 -4.38 -9.04 -7.67
N ALA A 146 -3.62 -8.43 -6.76
CA ALA A 146 -3.65 -6.98 -6.53
C ALA A 146 -3.30 -6.21 -7.81
N THR A 147 -2.23 -6.64 -8.51
CA THR A 147 -1.79 -6.02 -9.77
C THR A 147 -2.80 -6.19 -10.89
N ALA A 148 -3.47 -7.34 -11.00
CA ALA A 148 -4.47 -7.59 -12.05
C ALA A 148 -5.79 -6.83 -11.80
N ILE A 149 -6.24 -6.79 -10.55
CA ILE A 149 -7.53 -6.16 -10.19
C ILE A 149 -7.41 -4.64 -10.10
N GLY A 150 -6.24 -4.10 -9.79
CA GLY A 150 -6.02 -2.65 -9.66
C GLY A 150 -6.58 -1.84 -10.83
N PRO A 151 -6.16 -2.07 -12.08
CA PRO A 151 -6.67 -1.31 -13.20
C PRO A 151 -8.19 -1.39 -13.39
N LEU A 152 -8.78 -2.57 -13.14
CA LEU A 152 -10.23 -2.77 -13.22
C LEU A 152 -10.96 -1.96 -12.15
N THR A 153 -10.49 -2.02 -10.89
CA THR A 153 -11.06 -1.25 -9.79
C THR A 153 -10.91 0.25 -10.03
N GLY A 154 -9.76 0.71 -10.51
CA GLY A 154 -9.52 2.12 -10.81
C GLY A 154 -10.42 2.66 -11.91
N GLY A 155 -10.49 1.95 -13.04
CA GLY A 155 -11.40 2.31 -14.12
C GLY A 155 -12.86 2.33 -13.67
N LEU A 156 -13.29 1.35 -12.86
CA LEU A 156 -14.64 1.30 -12.33
C LEU A 156 -14.94 2.48 -11.38
N LEU A 157 -14.03 2.82 -10.47
CA LEU A 157 -14.20 3.95 -9.56
C LEU A 157 -14.30 5.27 -10.31
N ILE A 158 -13.40 5.51 -11.28
CA ILE A 158 -13.40 6.72 -12.11
C ILE A 158 -14.69 6.80 -12.93
N ASN A 159 -15.13 5.68 -13.53
CA ASN A 159 -16.37 5.64 -14.28
C ASN A 159 -17.62 5.86 -13.41
N THR A 160 -17.62 5.36 -12.17
CA THR A 160 -18.80 5.44 -11.27
C THR A 160 -18.94 6.80 -10.62
N PHE A 161 -17.82 7.39 -10.16
CA PHE A 161 -17.80 8.66 -9.44
C PHE A 161 -17.48 9.87 -10.33
N GLY A 162 -17.33 9.66 -11.63
CA GLY A 162 -17.10 10.70 -12.63
C GLY A 162 -15.62 11.05 -12.82
N ALA A 163 -15.32 11.66 -13.97
CA ALA A 163 -13.93 11.95 -14.36
C ALA A 163 -13.25 13.00 -13.46
N ASP A 164 -14.02 13.88 -12.81
CA ASP A 164 -13.47 15.00 -12.04
C ASP A 164 -13.11 14.64 -10.58
N ASP A 165 -13.95 13.84 -9.91
CA ASP A 165 -13.72 13.44 -8.51
C ASP A 165 -13.46 11.93 -8.34
N GLY A 166 -13.66 11.11 -9.38
CA GLY A 166 -13.52 9.66 -9.29
C GLY A 166 -12.11 9.19 -8.94
N TRP A 167 -11.09 9.93 -9.34
CA TRP A 167 -9.70 9.63 -8.95
C TRP A 167 -9.46 9.80 -7.45
N ARG A 168 -10.25 10.60 -6.73
CA ARG A 168 -10.10 10.75 -5.27
C ARG A 168 -10.47 9.45 -4.55
N TRP A 169 -11.47 8.75 -5.07
CA TRP A 169 -11.97 7.49 -4.51
C TRP A 169 -10.96 6.35 -4.61
N VAL A 170 -10.03 6.43 -5.56
CA VAL A 170 -8.88 5.50 -5.67
C VAL A 170 -8.09 5.45 -4.35
N PHE A 171 -7.89 6.61 -3.73
CA PHE A 171 -7.19 6.72 -2.46
C PHE A 171 -8.13 6.43 -1.28
N LEU A 172 -9.33 7.02 -1.27
CA LEU A 172 -10.27 6.86 -0.16
C LEU A 172 -10.71 5.40 0.04
N LEU A 173 -10.77 4.58 -1.01
CA LEU A 173 -11.06 3.15 -0.92
C LEU A 173 -10.10 2.43 0.03
N MET A 174 -8.81 2.79 0.03
CA MET A 174 -7.82 2.16 0.90
C MET A 174 -8.13 2.42 2.37
N SER A 175 -8.62 3.62 2.67
CA SER A 175 -8.92 4.07 4.03
C SER A 175 -10.21 3.50 4.62
N LEU A 176 -11.12 2.96 3.79
CA LEU A 176 -12.37 2.35 4.26
C LEU A 176 -12.14 1.18 5.23
N LEU A 177 -10.97 0.53 5.17
CA LEU A 177 -10.57 -0.49 6.13
C LEU A 177 -10.38 0.04 7.57
N LEU A 178 -9.97 1.30 7.75
CA LEU A 178 -9.86 1.93 9.08
C LEU A 178 -11.22 2.22 9.73
N LEU A 179 -12.28 2.35 8.92
CA LEU A 179 -13.61 2.78 9.37
C LEU A 179 -14.56 1.61 9.67
N SER A 180 -14.11 0.36 9.44
CA SER A 180 -14.94 -0.83 9.63
C SER A 180 -14.97 -1.38 11.07
N HIS A 181 -14.47 -0.63 12.06
CA HIS A 181 -14.38 -1.03 13.48
C HIS A 181 -14.92 0.04 14.42
#